data_AF-A0A2W7B1N2-F1
#
_entry.id   AF-A0A2W7B1N2-F1
#
_cell.length_a   1.000
_cell.length_b   1.000
_cell.length_c   1.000
_cell.angle_alpha   90.00
_cell.angle_beta   90.00
_cell.angle_gamma   90.00
#
_symmetry.space_group_name_H-M   'P 1'
#
loop_
_entity.id
_entity.type
_entity.pdbx_description
1 polymer ?
#
loop_
_entity_poly.entity_id
_entity_poly.type
_entity_poly.pdbx_seq_one_letter_code
_entity_poly.pdbx_strand_id
1 'polypeptide(L)'
;MGKTFLLNQVSDRLTSEGFTVCKIEKSSPKIMLTQMANILGVETKSLEGKSLTSDGLKAAVGQHLSVNPAFLLFDDAHLIQLDFRHWLKTMKELGVPLLLAATSPPRSDIFLNLPRIELQPLTDYAIREIMETAALAKGINLKPSIFAQLLERTGGNPMFAKRAIDEEFIGLTVEVSDASGLYFDILPFIGLVAIIFICLRFIGLGTNNTALYIFSGIGASVFMGFTIAMRSLPRESDRL
;
A
#
# COMPACT_ATOMS: atom_id res chain seq x y z
N MET A 1 6.69 5.02 7.54
CA MET A 1 7.30 5.10 8.89
C MET A 1 7.23 3.72 9.52
N GLY A 2 8.29 3.23 10.16
CA GLY A 2 8.54 1.84 10.57
C GLY A 2 7.56 1.15 11.53
N LYS A 3 6.24 1.32 11.32
CA LYS A 3 5.14 0.70 12.04
C LYS A 3 5.20 -0.82 11.92
N THR A 4 5.33 -1.35 10.70
CA THR A 4 5.52 -2.78 10.45
C THR A 4 6.75 -3.33 11.14
N PHE A 5 7.88 -2.61 11.09
CA PHE A 5 9.10 -3.02 11.79
C PHE A 5 8.91 -3.06 13.30
N LEU A 6 8.27 -2.05 13.89
CA LEU A 6 7.96 -2.02 15.32
C LEU A 6 6.99 -3.14 15.70
N LEU A 7 5.97 -3.39 14.87
CA LEU A 7 5.01 -4.48 15.08
C LEU A 7 5.70 -5.85 15.07
N ASN A 8 6.67 -6.06 14.18
CA ASN A 8 7.51 -7.27 14.17
C ASN A 8 8.31 -7.40 15.46
N GLN A 9 9.00 -6.33 15.88
CA GLN A 9 9.80 -6.36 17.11
C GLN A 9 8.96 -6.62 18.36
N VAL A 10 7.75 -6.06 18.43
CA VAL A 10 6.82 -6.34 19.53
C VAL A 10 6.34 -7.80 19.47
N SER A 11 6.02 -8.31 18.28
CA SER A 11 5.63 -9.71 18.08
C SER A 11 6.73 -10.68 18.52
N ASP A 12 7.97 -10.44 18.08
CA ASP A 12 9.13 -11.28 18.38
C ASP A 12 9.43 -11.28 19.88
N ARG A 13 9.37 -10.10 20.51
CA ARG A 13 9.58 -9.95 21.95
C ARG A 13 8.51 -10.70 22.75
N LEU A 14 7.23 -10.48 22.46
CA LEU A 14 6.13 -11.16 23.17
C LEU A 14 6.21 -12.68 23.00
N THR A 15 6.58 -13.16 21.82
CA THR A 15 6.77 -14.59 21.55
C THR A 15 7.96 -15.13 22.35
N SER A 16 9.07 -14.38 22.44
CA SER A 16 10.24 -14.77 23.24
C SER A 16 9.96 -14.81 24.75
N GLU A 17 9.02 -14.00 25.22
CA GLU A 17 8.54 -13.99 26.60
C GLU A 17 7.52 -15.11 26.89
N GLY A 18 7.18 -15.92 25.88
CA GLY A 18 6.30 -17.09 26.01
C GLY A 18 4.81 -16.80 25.88
N PHE A 19 4.42 -15.61 25.42
CA PHE A 19 3.02 -15.28 25.17
C PHE A 19 2.53 -15.83 23.83
N THR A 20 1.25 -16.19 23.76
CA THR A 20 0.59 -16.50 22.49
C THR A 20 0.33 -15.21 21.73
N VAL A 21 0.85 -15.13 20.50
CA VAL A 21 0.81 -13.93 19.67
C VAL A 21 0.22 -14.26 18.29
N CYS A 22 -0.86 -13.58 17.93
CA CYS A 22 -1.46 -13.64 16.61
C CYS A 22 -1.16 -12.35 15.86
N LYS A 23 -0.06 -12.36 15.10
CA LYS A 23 0.25 -11.29 14.15
C LYS A 23 -0.42 -11.60 12.81
N ILE A 24 -1.30 -10.70 12.36
CA ILE A 24 -2.10 -10.87 11.14
C ILE A 24 -1.82 -9.72 10.18
N GLU A 25 -1.51 -10.07 8.94
CA GLU A 25 -1.37 -9.13 7.84
C GLU A 25 -2.73 -8.87 7.17
N LYS A 26 -2.86 -7.71 6.54
CA LYS A 26 -4.11 -7.34 5.88
C LYS A 26 -4.52 -8.37 4.82
N SER A 27 -5.73 -8.89 4.95
CA SER A 27 -6.35 -9.79 3.97
C SER A 27 -7.87 -9.73 4.08
N SER A 28 -8.57 -10.62 3.39
CA SER A 28 -10.02 -10.78 3.60
C SER A 28 -10.32 -11.25 5.03
N PRO A 29 -11.45 -10.87 5.65
CA PRO A 29 -11.78 -11.29 7.01
C PRO A 29 -11.75 -12.80 7.23
N LYS A 30 -12.23 -13.57 6.25
CA LYS A 30 -12.23 -15.04 6.34
C LYS A 30 -10.81 -15.60 6.39
N ILE A 31 -9.88 -15.06 5.58
CA ILE A 31 -8.47 -15.49 5.60
C ILE A 31 -7.83 -15.10 6.93
N MET A 32 -8.04 -13.85 7.39
CA MET A 32 -7.51 -13.39 8.68
C MET A 32 -8.00 -14.28 9.84
N LEU A 33 -9.29 -14.57 9.90
CA LEU A 33 -9.88 -15.46 10.91
C LEU A 33 -9.34 -16.88 10.84
N THR A 34 -9.14 -17.41 9.64
CA THR A 34 -8.58 -18.75 9.45
C THR A 34 -7.12 -18.80 9.91
N GLN A 35 -6.33 -17.75 9.62
CA GLN A 35 -4.97 -17.62 10.11
C GLN A 35 -4.93 -17.55 11.64
N MET A 36 -5.79 -16.73 12.25
CA MET A 36 -5.92 -16.65 13.71
C MET A 36 -6.30 -18.00 14.32
N ALA A 37 -7.31 -18.68 13.76
CA ALA A 37 -7.75 -19.98 14.23
C ALA A 37 -6.62 -21.02 14.16
N ASN A 38 -5.84 -21.04 13.07
CA ASN A 38 -4.71 -21.94 12.94
C ASN A 38 -3.61 -21.66 13.99
N ILE A 39 -3.29 -20.39 14.27
CA ILE A 39 -2.30 -20.01 15.28
C ILE A 39 -2.77 -20.38 16.69
N LEU A 40 -4.06 -20.17 16.98
CA LEU A 40 -4.67 -20.45 18.28
C LEU A 40 -5.04 -21.93 18.48
N GLY A 41 -4.91 -22.77 17.46
CA GLY A 41 -5.33 -24.17 17.50
C GLY A 41 -6.87 -24.34 17.58
N VAL A 42 -7.63 -23.39 17.07
CA VAL A 42 -9.10 -23.45 17.01
C VAL A 42 -9.52 -24.22 15.75
N GLU A 43 -10.45 -25.16 15.92
CA GLU A 43 -10.98 -25.95 14.79
C GLU A 43 -11.70 -25.06 13.77
N THR A 44 -11.27 -25.14 12.51
CA THR A 44 -11.83 -24.35 11.39
C THR A 44 -12.92 -25.09 10.61
N LYS A 45 -13.23 -26.32 11.01
CA LYS A 45 -14.23 -27.19 10.40
C LYS A 45 -15.31 -27.55 11.42
N SER A 46 -16.54 -27.69 10.94
CA SER A 46 -17.64 -28.24 11.72
C SER A 46 -17.46 -29.75 11.94
N LEU A 47 -18.24 -30.33 12.85
CA LEU A 47 -18.33 -31.78 13.10
C LEU A 47 -18.64 -32.58 11.82
N GLU A 48 -19.33 -31.96 10.85
CA GLU A 48 -19.62 -32.54 9.53
C GLU A 48 -18.47 -32.40 8.52
N GLY A 49 -17.31 -31.86 8.92
CA GLY A 49 -16.14 -31.63 8.06
C GLY A 49 -16.21 -30.40 7.14
N LYS A 50 -17.32 -29.64 7.17
CA LYS A 50 -17.48 -28.40 6.39
C LYS A 50 -16.71 -27.23 7.00
N SER A 51 -16.07 -26.41 6.16
CA SER A 51 -15.39 -25.19 6.64
C SER A 51 -16.38 -24.21 7.26
N LEU A 52 -16.01 -23.63 8.40
CA LEU A 52 -16.83 -22.63 9.06
C LEU A 52 -17.02 -21.38 8.21
N THR A 53 -18.18 -20.73 8.38
CA THR A 53 -18.45 -19.40 7.82
C THR A 53 -17.64 -18.35 8.57
N SER A 54 -17.54 -17.13 8.02
CA SER A 54 -16.84 -16.02 8.70
C SER A 54 -17.41 -15.76 10.10
N ASP A 55 -18.73 -15.82 10.28
CA ASP A 55 -19.36 -15.60 11.58
C ASP A 55 -19.14 -16.79 12.53
N GLY A 56 -19.14 -18.02 12.01
CA GLY A 56 -18.76 -19.20 12.79
C GLY A 56 -17.32 -19.11 13.28
N LEU A 57 -16.39 -18.65 12.44
CA LEU A 57 -14.98 -18.44 12.82
C LEU A 57 -14.84 -17.31 13.85
N LYS A 58 -15.56 -16.19 13.69
CA LYS A 58 -15.57 -15.09 14.68
C LYS A 58 -16.02 -15.58 16.05
N ALA A 59 -17.07 -16.41 16.09
CA ALA A 59 -17.59 -16.97 17.33
C ALA A 59 -16.59 -17.96 17.97
N ALA A 60 -16.05 -18.89 17.19
CA ALA A 60 -15.10 -19.88 17.68
C ALA A 60 -13.80 -19.25 18.19
N VAL A 61 -13.22 -18.32 17.43
CA VAL A 61 -12.01 -17.58 17.83
C VAL A 61 -12.30 -16.70 19.05
N GLY A 62 -13.43 -15.99 19.08
CA GLY A 62 -13.81 -15.14 20.21
C GLY A 62 -14.02 -15.93 21.50
N GLN A 63 -14.66 -17.10 21.43
CA GLN A 63 -14.85 -18.00 22.57
C GLN A 63 -13.52 -18.58 23.06
N HIS A 64 -12.61 -18.91 22.14
CA HIS A 64 -11.28 -19.38 22.55
C HIS A 64 -10.50 -18.26 23.26
N LEU A 65 -10.51 -17.05 22.74
CA LEU A 65 -9.78 -15.89 23.29
C LEU A 65 -10.32 -15.42 24.65
N SER A 66 -11.60 -15.69 24.97
CA SER A 66 -12.16 -15.36 26.29
C SER A 66 -11.65 -16.28 27.40
N VAL A 67 -11.20 -17.49 27.05
CA VAL A 67 -10.64 -18.47 27.99
C VAL A 67 -9.11 -18.46 27.96
N ASN A 68 -8.53 -18.36 26.77
CA ASN A 68 -7.09 -18.38 26.53
C ASN A 68 -6.64 -17.04 25.94
N PRO A 69 -6.18 -16.09 26.77
CA PRO A 69 -5.81 -14.77 26.28
C PRO A 69 -4.59 -14.85 25.35
N ALA A 70 -4.67 -14.14 24.22
CA ALA A 70 -3.59 -13.99 23.27
C ALA A 70 -3.47 -12.54 22.81
N PHE A 71 -2.27 -12.12 22.43
CA PHE A 71 -2.03 -10.79 21.86
C PHE A 71 -2.40 -10.78 20.39
N LEU A 72 -3.28 -9.87 20.01
CA LEU A 72 -3.70 -9.68 18.64
C LEU A 72 -3.00 -8.47 18.03
N LEU A 73 -2.16 -8.68 17.02
CA LEU A 73 -1.44 -7.63 16.32
C LEU A 73 -1.90 -7.56 14.87
N PHE A 74 -2.35 -6.39 14.43
CA PHE A 74 -2.78 -6.17 13.05
C PHE A 74 -1.95 -5.06 12.42
N ASP A 75 -1.33 -5.37 11.28
CA ASP A 75 -0.73 -4.35 10.43
C ASP A 75 -1.76 -3.76 9.46
N ASP A 76 -1.53 -2.52 9.04
CA ASP A 76 -2.40 -1.77 8.13
C ASP A 76 -3.90 -1.79 8.51
N ALA A 77 -4.20 -1.69 9.81
CA ALA A 77 -5.54 -1.86 10.36
C ALA A 77 -6.60 -0.90 9.79
N HIS A 78 -6.19 0.25 9.23
CA HIS A 78 -7.06 1.19 8.52
C HIS A 78 -7.72 0.61 7.25
N LEU A 79 -7.14 -0.44 6.67
CA LEU A 79 -7.66 -1.13 5.48
C LEU A 79 -8.59 -2.31 5.83
N ILE A 80 -8.69 -2.67 7.10
CA ILE A 80 -9.57 -3.73 7.58
C ILE A 80 -11.03 -3.29 7.41
N GLN A 81 -11.88 -4.20 6.93
CA GLN A 81 -13.31 -3.97 6.71
C GLN A 81 -14.04 -3.60 8.01
N LEU A 82 -15.05 -2.73 7.90
CA LEU A 82 -15.80 -2.16 9.03
C LEU A 82 -16.39 -3.22 9.97
N ASP A 83 -17.05 -4.24 9.41
CA ASP A 83 -17.63 -5.35 10.17
C ASP A 83 -16.57 -6.09 11.03
N PHE A 84 -15.38 -6.32 10.48
CA PHE A 84 -14.29 -6.92 11.24
C PHE A 84 -13.75 -5.99 12.33
N ARG A 85 -13.71 -4.67 12.09
CA ARG A 85 -13.33 -3.68 13.12
C ARG A 85 -14.34 -3.64 14.26
N HIS A 86 -15.63 -3.81 13.99
CA HIS A 86 -16.65 -3.95 15.04
C HIS A 86 -16.42 -5.23 15.85
N TRP A 87 -16.10 -6.34 15.21
CA TRP A 87 -15.74 -7.57 15.92
C TRP A 87 -14.49 -7.40 16.81
N LEU A 88 -13.44 -6.73 16.32
CA LEU A 88 -12.27 -6.41 17.13
C LEU A 88 -12.61 -5.51 18.33
N LYS A 89 -13.60 -4.61 18.19
CA LYS A 89 -14.07 -3.79 19.30
C LYS A 89 -14.70 -4.67 20.39
N THR A 90 -15.51 -5.65 20.03
CA THR A 90 -16.03 -6.65 20.97
C THR A 90 -14.91 -7.45 21.64
N MET A 91 -13.87 -7.86 20.90
CA MET A 91 -12.72 -8.56 21.50
C MET A 91 -12.00 -7.67 22.53
N LYS A 92 -11.85 -6.38 22.24
CA LYS A 92 -11.30 -5.41 23.19
C LYS A 92 -12.14 -5.30 24.46
N GLU A 93 -13.47 -5.25 24.32
CA GLU A 93 -14.41 -5.19 25.45
C GLU A 93 -14.36 -6.45 26.32
N LEU A 94 -14.04 -7.60 25.73
CA LEU A 94 -13.76 -8.86 26.43
C LEU A 94 -12.36 -8.90 27.10
N GLY A 95 -11.56 -7.82 26.99
CA GLY A 95 -10.24 -7.73 27.60
C GLY A 95 -9.10 -8.32 26.77
N VAL A 96 -9.35 -8.68 25.50
CA VAL A 96 -8.29 -9.21 24.62
C VAL A 96 -7.30 -8.08 24.27
N PRO A 97 -5.99 -8.25 24.54
CA PRO A 97 -5.00 -7.23 24.25
C PRO A 97 -4.78 -7.09 22.73
N LEU A 98 -4.92 -5.85 22.25
CA LEU A 98 -4.92 -5.50 20.83
C LEU A 98 -3.88 -4.42 20.52
N LEU A 99 -3.08 -4.64 19.48
CA LEU A 99 -2.20 -3.64 18.90
C LEU A 99 -2.51 -3.47 17.41
N LEU A 100 -2.92 -2.26 17.02
CA LEU A 100 -3.27 -1.93 15.65
C LEU A 100 -2.27 -0.92 15.08
N ALA A 101 -1.52 -1.30 14.06
CA ALA A 101 -0.72 -0.37 13.26
C ALA A 101 -1.56 0.19 12.11
N ALA A 102 -1.58 1.51 11.97
CA ALA A 102 -2.33 2.17 10.89
C ALA A 102 -1.60 3.42 10.41
N THR A 103 -1.53 3.62 9.09
CA THR A 103 -0.91 4.82 8.49
C THR A 103 -1.83 6.03 8.64
N SER A 104 -3.10 5.88 8.25
CA SER A 104 -4.13 6.91 8.36
C SER A 104 -5.36 6.32 9.07
N PRO A 105 -5.35 6.22 10.41
CA PRO A 105 -6.45 5.63 11.15
C PRO A 105 -7.73 6.46 10.97
N PRO A 106 -8.87 5.85 10.63
CA PRO A 106 -10.15 6.57 10.57
C PRO A 106 -10.53 7.07 11.97
N ARG A 107 -11.20 8.22 12.03
CA ARG A 107 -11.70 8.82 13.28
C ARG A 107 -13.04 8.18 13.71
N SER A 108 -13.12 6.87 13.65
CA SER A 108 -14.33 6.09 13.95
C SER A 108 -13.99 4.73 14.55
N ASP A 109 -15.02 4.01 14.99
CA ASP A 109 -14.97 2.59 15.37
C ASP A 109 -13.97 2.28 16.51
N ILE A 110 -13.21 1.19 16.35
CA ILE A 110 -12.20 0.73 17.31
C ILE A 110 -11.08 1.76 17.53
N PHE A 111 -10.77 2.62 16.54
CA PHE A 111 -9.68 3.58 16.64
C PHE A 111 -9.96 4.72 17.62
N LEU A 112 -11.23 5.03 17.91
CA LEU A 112 -11.59 5.99 18.97
C LEU A 112 -11.45 5.39 20.37
N ASN A 113 -11.53 4.06 20.48
CA ASN A 113 -11.54 3.38 21.77
C ASN A 113 -10.13 2.98 22.21
N LEU A 114 -9.13 2.99 21.33
CA LEU A 114 -7.78 2.56 21.66
C LEU A 114 -6.88 3.78 21.99
N PRO A 115 -5.98 3.67 22.98
CA PRO A 115 -4.97 4.69 23.20
C PRO A 115 -4.08 4.80 21.96
N ARG A 116 -3.80 6.03 21.53
CA ARG A 116 -3.04 6.30 20.32
C ARG A 116 -1.58 6.60 20.65
N ILE A 117 -0.69 5.85 20.00
CA ILE A 117 0.75 6.12 20.01
C ILE A 117 1.12 6.63 18.62
N GLU A 118 1.58 7.88 18.53
CA GLU A 118 2.03 8.46 17.27
C GLU A 118 3.54 8.27 17.10
N LEU A 119 3.92 7.62 16.01
CA LEU A 119 5.32 7.56 15.62
C LEU A 119 5.69 8.84 14.90
N GLN A 120 6.47 9.67 15.58
CA GLN A 120 7.07 10.86 14.99
C GLN A 120 8.21 10.46 14.03
N PRO A 121 8.49 11.28 13.00
CA PRO A 121 9.71 11.14 12.20
C PRO A 121 10.94 11.14 13.11
N LEU A 122 11.96 10.37 12.74
CA LEU A 122 13.22 10.40 13.48
C LEU A 122 13.97 11.71 13.23
N THR A 123 14.80 12.10 14.20
CA THR A 123 15.69 13.25 14.04
C THR A 123 16.76 12.97 12.98
N ASP A 124 17.26 14.03 12.37
CA ASP A 124 18.33 13.97 11.36
C ASP A 124 19.57 13.21 11.84
N TYR A 125 19.93 13.38 13.11
CA TYR A 125 21.04 12.65 13.73
C TYR A 125 20.78 11.13 13.76
N ALA A 126 19.58 10.71 14.18
CA ALA A 126 19.24 9.28 14.24
C ALA A 126 19.14 8.66 12.84
N ILE A 127 18.63 9.41 11.85
CA ILE A 127 18.64 8.94 10.45
C ILE A 127 20.06 8.82 9.93
N ARG A 128 20.93 9.79 10.22
CA ARG A 128 22.35 9.72 9.85
C ARG A 128 23.00 8.46 10.42
N GLU A 129 22.80 8.16 11.69
CA GLU A 129 23.34 6.93 12.29
C GLU A 129 22.83 5.66 11.59
N ILE A 130 21.54 5.61 11.23
CA ILE A 130 20.94 4.49 10.48
C ILE A 130 21.57 4.35 9.09
N MET A 131 21.78 5.46 8.40
CA MET A 131 22.37 5.49 7.06
C MET A 131 23.86 5.10 7.09
N GLU A 132 24.63 5.59 8.08
CA GLU A 132 26.02 5.20 8.30
C GLU A 132 26.13 3.70 8.57
N THR A 133 25.27 3.17 9.44
CA THR A 133 25.22 1.73 9.73
C THR A 133 24.89 0.92 8.47
N ALA A 134 23.94 1.39 7.65
CA ALA A 134 23.57 0.73 6.40
C ALA A 134 24.71 0.78 5.35
N ALA A 135 25.43 1.90 5.26
CA ALA A 135 26.57 2.08 4.37
C ALA A 135 27.74 1.17 4.78
N LEU A 136 28.06 1.12 6.07
CA LEU A 136 29.08 0.24 6.65
C LEU A 136 28.76 -1.23 6.39
N ALA A 137 27.51 -1.65 6.57
CA ALA A 137 27.07 -3.03 6.30
C ALA A 137 27.27 -3.45 4.83
N LYS A 138 27.35 -2.49 3.90
CA LYS A 138 27.57 -2.71 2.46
C LYS A 138 29.01 -2.40 2.03
N GLY A 139 29.88 -2.00 2.95
CA GLY A 139 31.27 -1.66 2.67
C GLY A 139 31.45 -0.40 1.82
N ILE A 140 30.47 0.51 1.79
CA ILE A 140 30.59 1.79 1.08
C ILE A 140 30.91 2.92 2.03
N ASN A 141 31.80 3.81 1.60
CA ASN A 141 32.17 5.01 2.32
C ASN A 141 31.71 6.23 1.53
N LEU A 142 30.64 6.87 2.00
CA LEU A 142 30.03 8.02 1.33
C LEU A 142 30.70 9.33 1.75
N LYS A 143 30.86 10.25 0.80
CA LYS A 143 31.33 11.60 1.10
C LYS A 143 30.26 12.34 1.93
N PRO A 144 30.66 13.19 2.90
CA PRO A 144 29.71 13.95 3.73
C PRO A 144 28.70 14.80 2.92
N SER A 145 29.10 15.29 1.75
CA SER A 145 28.22 16.07 0.85
C SER A 145 27.08 15.24 0.25
N ILE A 146 27.37 14.01 -0.19
CA ILE A 146 26.36 13.08 -0.71
C ILE A 146 25.44 12.66 0.42
N PHE A 147 26.02 12.41 1.60
CA PHE A 147 25.26 12.04 2.78
C PHE A 147 24.23 13.11 3.20
N ALA A 148 24.60 14.39 3.16
CA ALA A 148 23.68 15.49 3.44
C ALA A 148 22.52 15.56 2.44
N GLN A 149 22.81 15.36 1.14
CA GLN A 149 21.78 15.31 0.09
C GLN A 149 20.82 14.13 0.27
N LEU A 150 21.36 12.95 0.60
CA LEU A 150 20.54 11.77 0.85
C LEU A 150 19.69 11.95 2.11
N LEU A 151 20.24 12.53 3.18
CA LEU A 151 19.53 12.81 4.43
C LEU A 151 18.29 13.70 4.21
N GLU A 152 18.43 14.79 3.46
CA GLU A 152 17.33 15.70 3.14
C GLU A 152 16.16 14.98 2.43
N ARG A 153 16.48 14.05 1.53
CA ARG A 153 15.49 13.23 0.79
C ARG A 153 14.70 12.27 1.69
N THR A 154 15.21 11.89 2.85
CA THR A 154 14.57 10.90 3.72
C THR A 154 13.39 11.44 4.52
N GLY A 155 13.35 12.75 4.80
CA GLY A 155 12.32 13.39 5.61
C GLY A 155 12.08 12.73 6.98
N GLY A 156 13.13 12.20 7.63
CA GLY A 156 12.99 11.53 8.92
C GLY A 156 12.45 10.09 8.87
N ASN A 157 12.34 9.48 7.68
CA ASN A 157 11.84 8.10 7.52
C ASN A 157 12.99 7.07 7.43
N PRO A 158 13.12 6.14 8.40
CA PRO A 158 14.17 5.12 8.42
C PRO A 158 14.19 4.20 7.19
N MET A 159 13.02 3.93 6.61
CA MET A 159 12.92 3.07 5.42
C MET A 159 13.52 3.76 4.20
N PHE A 160 13.24 5.05 4.01
CA PHE A 160 13.81 5.83 2.91
C PHE A 160 15.31 6.04 3.11
N ALA A 161 15.77 6.17 4.35
CA ALA A 161 17.19 6.23 4.68
C ALA A 161 17.95 4.98 4.22
N LYS A 162 17.48 3.78 4.57
CA LYS A 162 18.10 2.53 4.11
C LYS A 162 18.03 2.40 2.58
N ARG A 163 16.86 2.70 2.00
CA ARG A 163 16.65 2.66 0.56
C ARG A 163 17.57 3.62 -0.21
N ALA A 164 17.78 4.84 0.28
CA ALA A 164 18.68 5.82 -0.33
C ALA A 164 20.12 5.30 -0.38
N ILE A 165 20.55 4.60 0.67
CA ILE A 165 21.86 3.92 0.71
C ILE A 165 21.89 2.71 -0.24
N ASP A 166 20.80 1.94 -0.33
CA ASP A 166 20.67 0.84 -1.29
C ASP A 166 20.78 1.34 -2.74
N GLU A 167 20.10 2.44 -3.06
CA GLU A 167 20.13 3.07 -4.39
C GLU A 167 21.54 3.55 -4.75
N GLU A 168 22.23 4.21 -3.82
CA GLU A 168 23.61 4.67 -3.99
C GLU A 168 24.58 3.49 -4.18
N PHE A 169 24.41 2.39 -3.43
CA PHE A 169 25.23 1.18 -3.57
C PHE A 169 25.12 0.54 -4.95
N ILE A 170 23.92 0.53 -5.54
CA ILE A 170 23.67 -0.07 -6.86
C ILE A 170 24.29 0.81 -7.98
N GLY A 171 24.77 2.02 -7.68
CA GLY A 171 25.33 2.93 -8.66
C GLY A 171 24.27 3.56 -9.56
N LEU A 172 23.00 3.43 -9.16
CA LEU A 172 21.90 4.14 -9.80
C LEU A 172 21.90 5.57 -9.25
N THR A 173 22.68 6.43 -9.90
CA THR A 173 22.22 7.81 -10.11
C THR A 173 20.94 7.75 -10.94
N VAL A 174 19.83 7.29 -10.35
CA VAL A 174 18.54 7.77 -10.79
C VAL A 174 18.57 9.24 -10.38
N GLU A 175 18.90 10.10 -11.34
CA GLU A 175 18.45 11.48 -11.27
C GLU A 175 17.00 11.42 -10.81
N VAL A 176 16.76 11.89 -9.59
CA VAL A 176 15.44 12.14 -9.08
C VAL A 176 14.88 13.32 -9.88
N SER A 177 14.47 13.04 -11.11
CA SER A 177 13.08 13.33 -11.45
C SER A 177 12.30 12.19 -10.78
N ASP A 178 11.64 12.36 -9.64
CA ASP A 178 10.54 13.30 -9.50
C ASP A 178 9.92 13.69 -10.85
N ALA A 179 9.57 12.65 -11.60
CA ALA A 179 8.17 12.50 -11.85
C ALA A 179 7.73 11.20 -11.14
N SER A 180 7.29 11.35 -9.89
CA SER A 180 5.92 10.96 -9.56
C SER A 180 5.10 10.86 -10.84
N GLY A 181 4.32 9.79 -11.04
CA GLY A 181 3.38 9.69 -12.15
C GLY A 181 2.43 10.89 -12.25
N LEU A 182 2.93 12.03 -12.72
CA LEU A 182 2.29 12.99 -13.57
C LEU A 182 2.10 12.19 -14.86
N TYR A 183 1.12 11.30 -14.77
CA TYR A 183 0.24 11.04 -15.87
C TYR A 183 -0.19 12.43 -16.35
N PHE A 184 0.59 13.00 -17.26
CA PHE A 184 0.13 14.12 -18.03
C PHE A 184 -1.05 13.52 -18.76
N ASP A 185 -2.25 13.81 -18.27
CA ASP A 185 -3.44 13.25 -18.85
C ASP A 185 -3.57 13.91 -20.23
N ILE A 186 -2.99 13.27 -21.24
CA ILE A 186 -2.99 13.74 -22.63
C ILE A 186 -4.40 13.55 -23.23
N LEU A 187 -5.32 12.90 -22.50
CA LEU A 187 -6.70 12.65 -22.91
C LEU A 187 -7.47 13.92 -23.31
N PRO A 188 -7.45 15.04 -22.55
CA PRO A 188 -8.01 16.32 -23.00
C PRO A 188 -7.44 16.82 -24.33
N PHE A 189 -6.15 16.63 -24.59
CA PHE A 189 -5.53 17.06 -25.85
C PHE A 189 -5.91 16.16 -27.04
N ILE A 190 -6.00 14.84 -26.82
CA ILE A 190 -6.50 13.88 -27.82
C ILE A 190 -7.96 14.20 -28.17
N GLY A 191 -8.78 14.53 -27.17
CA GLY A 191 -10.17 14.95 -27.37
C GLY A 191 -10.28 16.23 -28.20
N LEU A 192 -9.39 17.21 -27.97
CA LEU A 192 -9.37 18.47 -28.71
C LEU A 192 -9.06 18.26 -30.21
N VAL A 193 -8.10 17.40 -30.53
CA VAL A 193 -7.79 17.04 -31.93
C VAL A 193 -8.97 16.32 -32.59
N ALA A 194 -9.66 15.43 -31.87
CA ALA A 194 -10.85 14.76 -32.39
C ALA A 194 -11.99 15.75 -32.69
N ILE A 195 -12.20 16.76 -31.83
CA ILE A 195 -13.19 17.83 -32.04
C ILE A 195 -12.85 18.65 -33.29
N ILE A 196 -11.57 18.97 -33.54
CA ILE A 196 -11.15 19.69 -34.75
C ILE A 196 -11.57 18.93 -36.01
N PHE A 197 -11.35 17.62 -36.07
CA PHE A 197 -11.79 16.82 -37.22
C PHE A 197 -13.32 16.81 -37.39
N ILE A 198 -14.08 16.79 -36.30
CA ILE A 198 -15.55 16.88 -36.34
C ILE A 198 -15.98 18.25 -36.88
N CYS A 199 -15.38 19.35 -36.42
CA CYS A 199 -15.66 20.70 -36.91
C CYS A 199 -15.32 20.84 -38.41
N LEU A 200 -14.16 20.34 -38.84
CA LEU A 200 -13.75 20.35 -40.25
C LEU A 200 -14.73 19.58 -41.14
N ARG A 201 -15.32 18.50 -40.63
CA ARG A 201 -16.35 17.74 -41.34
C ARG A 201 -17.62 18.56 -41.57
N PHE A 202 -18.09 19.30 -40.57
CA PHE A 202 -19.25 20.18 -40.70
C PHE A 202 -18.97 21.37 -41.62
N ILE A 203 -17.76 21.93 -41.59
CA ILE A 203 -17.34 22.99 -42.51
C ILE A 203 -17.31 22.47 -43.95
N GLY A 204 -16.77 21.27 -44.19
CA GLY A 204 -16.78 20.63 -45.50
C GLY A 204 -18.19 20.41 -46.04
N LEU A 205 -19.12 19.99 -45.18
CA LEU A 205 -20.53 19.84 -45.54
C LEU A 205 -21.21 21.19 -45.83
N GLY A 206 -20.96 22.22 -45.01
CA GLY A 206 -21.53 23.55 -45.17
C GLY A 206 -20.98 24.35 -46.36
N THR A 207 -19.73 24.07 -46.77
CA THR A 207 -19.09 24.67 -47.95
C THR A 207 -19.28 23.84 -49.22
N ASN A 208 -20.04 22.74 -49.15
CA ASN A 208 -20.20 21.74 -50.21
C ASN A 208 -18.86 21.21 -50.76
N ASN A 209 -17.81 21.22 -49.93
CA ASN A 209 -16.49 20.71 -50.28
C ASN A 209 -16.40 19.23 -49.87
N THR A 210 -16.69 18.36 -50.83
CA THR A 210 -16.69 16.91 -50.64
C THR A 210 -15.30 16.38 -50.25
N ALA A 211 -14.22 17.00 -50.77
CA ALA A 211 -12.86 16.59 -50.42
C ALA A 211 -12.56 16.84 -48.94
N LEU A 212 -12.88 18.04 -48.43
CA LEU A 212 -12.67 18.38 -47.02
C LEU A 212 -13.50 17.49 -46.07
N TYR A 213 -14.73 17.17 -46.48
CA TYR A 213 -15.59 16.23 -45.75
C TYR A 213 -14.99 14.82 -45.67
N ILE A 214 -14.45 14.31 -46.78
CA ILE A 214 -13.85 12.97 -46.84
C ILE A 214 -12.52 12.94 -46.07
N PHE A 215 -11.64 13.90 -46.29
CA PHE A 215 -10.32 13.95 -45.63
C PHE A 215 -10.42 14.10 -44.11
N SER A 216 -11.37 14.90 -43.61
CA SER A 216 -11.61 15.03 -42.17
C SER A 216 -12.10 13.73 -41.55
N GLY A 217 -12.99 12.99 -42.22
CA GLY A 217 -13.49 11.69 -41.73
C GLY A 217 -12.41 10.59 -41.72
N ILE A 218 -11.58 10.52 -42.76
CA ILE A 218 -10.47 9.57 -42.84
C ILE A 218 -9.42 9.92 -41.78
N GLY A 219 -9.06 11.21 -41.67
CA GLY A 219 -8.09 11.69 -40.68
C GLY A 219 -8.48 11.37 -39.24
N ALA A 220 -9.76 11.58 -38.88
CA ALA A 220 -10.28 11.22 -37.56
C ALA A 220 -10.15 9.71 -37.27
N SER A 221 -10.49 8.88 -38.26
CA SER A 221 -10.48 7.42 -38.12
C SER A 221 -9.05 6.89 -37.92
N VAL A 222 -8.09 7.39 -38.69
CA VAL A 222 -6.66 7.04 -38.57
C VAL A 222 -6.11 7.50 -37.23
N PHE A 223 -6.40 8.73 -36.81
CA PHE A 223 -5.96 9.28 -35.53
C PHE A 223 -6.47 8.46 -34.33
N MET A 224 -7.75 8.08 -34.35
CA MET A 224 -8.35 7.28 -33.28
C MET A 224 -7.78 5.86 -33.24
N GLY A 225 -7.60 5.23 -34.40
CA GLY A 225 -6.95 3.92 -34.52
C GLY A 225 -5.51 3.91 -34.00
N PHE A 226 -4.73 4.92 -34.38
CA PHE A 226 -3.36 5.11 -33.87
C PHE A 226 -3.32 5.31 -32.35
N THR A 227 -4.24 6.10 -31.81
CA THR A 227 -4.34 6.36 -30.36
C THR A 227 -4.63 5.07 -29.57
N ILE A 228 -5.51 4.21 -30.09
CA ILE A 228 -5.82 2.92 -29.46
C ILE A 228 -4.61 1.98 -29.54
N ALA A 229 -3.96 1.91 -30.71
CA ALA A 229 -2.79 1.06 -30.91
C ALA A 229 -1.62 1.43 -29.98
N MET A 230 -1.33 2.72 -29.81
CA MET A 230 -0.30 3.19 -28.88
C MET A 230 -0.63 2.85 -27.42
N ARG A 231 -1.92 2.80 -27.06
CA ARG A 231 -2.35 2.39 -25.71
C ARG A 231 -2.28 0.88 -25.49
N SER A 232 -2.38 0.08 -26.54
CA SER A 232 -2.28 -1.39 -26.45
C SER A 232 -0.85 -1.91 -26.43
N LEU A 233 0.16 -1.06 -26.64
CA LEU A 233 1.56 -1.46 -26.52
C LEU A 233 1.89 -1.76 -25.04
N PRO A 234 2.43 -2.95 -24.72
CA PRO A 234 2.85 -3.27 -23.36
C PRO A 234 3.95 -2.31 -22.93
N ARG A 235 3.73 -1.64 -21.80
CA ARG A 235 4.70 -0.72 -21.20
C ARG A 235 5.85 -1.54 -20.63
N GLU A 236 7.07 -1.06 -20.84
CA GLU A 236 8.33 -1.75 -20.57
C GLU A 236 8.61 -2.07 -19.08
N SER A 237 7.65 -1.82 -18.18
CA SER A 237 7.70 -2.24 -16.77
C SER A 237 7.25 -3.69 -16.53
N ASP A 238 6.83 -4.43 -17.55
CA ASP A 238 6.40 -5.84 -17.46
C ASP A 238 7.45 -6.84 -17.98
N ARG A 239 8.70 -6.41 -18.16
CA ARG A 239 9.82 -7.33 -18.44
C ARG A 239 10.66 -7.47 -17.17
N LEU A 240 10.60 -8.69 -16.63
CA LEU A 240 11.40 -9.28 -15.56
C LEU A 240 12.87 -8.84 -15.56
#